data_AF-A0A0D1VBC6-F1
#
_entry.id   AF-A0A0D1VBC6-F1
#
_cell.length_a   1.000
_cell.length_b   1.000
_cell.length_c   1.000
_cell.angle_alpha   90.00
_cell.angle_beta   90.00
_cell.angle_gamma   90.00
#
_symmetry.space_group_name_H-M   'P 1'
#
loop_
_entity.id
_entity.type
_entity.pdbx_description
1 polymer ?
#
loop_
_entity_poly.entity_id
_entity_poly.type
_entity_poly.pdbx_seq_one_letter_code
_entity_poly.pdbx_strand_id
1 'polypeptide(L)'
;MERKRIFILGVVALLSGGLFYIINITTSKPYMTGGNGNPGLLFMVPTIPLYIYMSVLLYNIFFSFFTSSNKSRVAIYTSLSLLLLISLIIGEYYYVQAKLVELNNPEFVKNHRKTLTLLGPFTNNWYFNVYTYFFLPLLAILGSGCQHLFLNKKKQISRVK
;
A
#
# COMPACT_ATOMS: atom_id res chain seq x y z
N MET A 1 -8.51 -15.00 20.87
CA MET A 1 -7.47 -14.98 19.82
C MET A 1 -7.46 -13.68 19.01
N GLU A 2 -8.61 -13.08 18.70
CA GLU A 2 -8.66 -11.86 17.86
C GLU A 2 -7.94 -10.63 18.46
N ARG A 3 -8.04 -10.39 19.79
CA ARG A 3 -7.32 -9.27 20.44
C ARG A 3 -5.80 -9.34 20.23
N LYS A 4 -5.21 -10.53 20.28
CA LYS A 4 -3.78 -10.74 20.02
C LYS A 4 -3.44 -10.42 18.55
N ARG A 5 -4.28 -10.85 17.60
CA ARG A 5 -4.10 -10.55 16.16
C ARG A 5 -4.22 -9.06 15.87
N ILE A 6 -5.18 -8.36 16.49
CA ILE A 6 -5.35 -6.91 16.36
C ILE A 6 -4.14 -6.17 16.93
N PHE A 7 -3.64 -6.60 18.10
CA PHE A 7 -2.43 -6.04 18.68
C PHE A 7 -1.22 -6.23 17.77
N ILE A 8 -1.00 -7.45 17.26
CA ILE A 8 0.09 -7.76 16.31
C ILE A 8 -0.06 -6.90 15.05
N LEU A 9 -1.27 -6.79 14.48
CA LEU A 9 -1.54 -5.92 13.34
C LEU A 9 -1.14 -4.47 13.63
N GLY A 10 -1.51 -3.93 14.80
CA GLY A 10 -1.15 -2.58 15.21
C GLY A 10 0.36 -2.38 15.30
N VAL A 11 1.09 -3.30 15.93
CA VAL A 11 2.56 -3.26 16.02
C VAL A 11 3.20 -3.34 14.64
N VAL A 12 2.77 -4.29 13.82
CA VAL A 12 3.29 -4.48 12.45
C VAL A 12 2.99 -3.27 11.57
N ALA A 13 1.82 -2.65 11.70
CA ALA A 13 1.44 -1.45 10.97
C ALA A 13 2.27 -0.23 11.38
N LEU A 14 2.53 -0.06 12.66
CA LEU A 14 3.42 1.01 13.13
C LEU A 14 4.86 0.81 12.64
N LEU A 15 5.37 -0.41 12.71
CA LEU A 15 6.71 -0.74 12.24
C LEU A 15 6.84 -0.56 10.72
N SER A 16 5.90 -1.10 9.93
CA SER A 16 5.94 -0.98 8.47
C SER A 16 5.74 0.46 8.02
N GLY A 17 4.82 1.22 8.64
CA GLY A 17 4.64 2.65 8.39
C GLY A 17 5.86 3.48 8.75
N GLY A 18 6.50 3.20 9.89
CA GLY A 18 7.75 3.84 10.29
C GLY A 18 8.89 3.58 9.30
N LEU A 19 9.03 2.35 8.82
CA LEU A 19 10.03 2.03 7.81
C LEU A 19 9.72 2.66 6.44
N PHE A 20 8.44 2.69 6.01
CA PHE A 20 8.01 3.42 4.83
C PHE A 20 8.40 4.90 4.90
N TYR A 21 8.17 5.53 6.06
CA TYR A 21 8.56 6.90 6.31
C TYR A 21 10.08 7.10 6.24
N ILE A 22 10.86 6.22 6.89
CA ILE A 22 12.33 6.26 6.83
C ILE A 22 12.82 6.13 5.38
N ILE A 23 12.28 5.20 4.59
CA ILE A 23 12.65 5.05 3.16
C ILE A 23 12.33 6.34 2.38
N ASN A 24 11.16 6.94 2.63
CA ASN A 24 10.76 8.18 1.98
C ASN A 24 11.77 9.32 2.24
N ILE A 25 12.09 9.58 3.51
CA ILE A 25 12.96 10.70 3.89
C ILE A 25 14.44 10.46 3.57
N THR A 26 14.88 9.20 3.52
CA THR A 26 16.27 8.81 3.17
C THR A 26 16.49 8.70 1.66
N THR A 27 15.45 8.94 0.85
CA THR A 27 15.59 9.00 -0.61
C THR A 27 16.44 10.21 -0.98
N SER A 28 17.55 9.97 -1.68
CA SER A 28 18.46 11.03 -2.10
C SER A 28 17.76 11.98 -3.07
N LYS A 29 18.05 13.28 -2.95
CA LYS A 29 17.56 14.24 -3.94
C LYS A 29 18.29 14.04 -5.27
N PRO A 30 17.59 14.18 -6.41
CA PRO A 30 18.15 13.98 -7.74
C PRO A 30 19.44 14.79 -8.01
N TYR A 31 19.57 15.96 -7.41
CA TYR A 31 20.69 16.89 -7.65
C TYR A 31 21.94 16.65 -6.79
N MET A 32 21.95 15.64 -5.91
CA MET A 32 23.11 15.35 -5.07
C MET A 32 24.10 14.42 -5.80
N THR A 33 25.19 14.99 -6.28
CA THR A 33 26.32 14.27 -6.88
C THR A 33 27.33 13.86 -5.80
N GLY A 34 27.16 12.66 -5.23
CA GLY A 34 28.20 12.04 -4.41
C GLY A 34 27.68 11.19 -3.26
N GLY A 35 27.78 9.87 -3.40
CA GLY A 35 27.50 8.92 -2.32
C GLY A 35 27.00 7.59 -2.87
N ASN A 36 27.79 6.53 -2.69
CA ASN A 36 27.39 5.16 -3.02
C ASN A 36 26.50 4.63 -1.89
N GLY A 37 25.20 4.49 -2.13
CA GLY A 37 24.32 3.73 -1.26
C GLY A 37 23.01 4.43 -1.03
N ASN A 38 21.99 4.01 -1.76
CA ASN A 38 20.59 4.26 -1.43
C ASN A 38 20.33 3.71 -0.01
N PRO A 39 20.34 4.54 1.06
CA PRO A 39 20.22 4.05 2.42
C PRO A 39 18.83 3.44 2.66
N GLY A 40 17.85 3.89 1.88
CA GLY A 40 16.51 3.33 1.84
C GLY A 40 16.50 1.84 1.51
N LEU A 41 17.44 1.32 0.69
CA LEU A 41 17.47 -0.11 0.35
C LEU A 41 17.61 -1.02 1.57
N LEU A 42 18.41 -0.60 2.57
CA LEU A 42 18.58 -1.35 3.82
C LEU A 42 17.24 -1.55 4.53
N PHE A 43 16.39 -0.53 4.49
CA PHE A 43 15.06 -0.56 5.11
C PHE A 43 14.01 -1.19 4.19
N MET A 44 14.16 -1.14 2.87
CA MET A 44 13.23 -1.79 1.93
C MET A 44 13.13 -3.30 2.15
N VAL A 45 14.27 -3.97 2.33
CA VAL A 45 14.35 -5.43 2.47
C VAL A 45 13.45 -5.96 3.58
N PRO A 46 13.48 -5.43 4.83
CA PRO A 46 12.54 -5.85 5.86
C PRO A 46 11.13 -5.24 5.69
N THR A 47 11.00 -4.07 5.06
CA THR A 47 9.70 -3.38 4.92
C THR A 47 8.73 -4.14 4.03
N ILE A 48 9.18 -4.63 2.88
CA ILE A 48 8.32 -5.32 1.91
C ILE A 48 7.64 -6.57 2.52
N PRO A 49 8.36 -7.55 3.09
CA PRO A 49 7.72 -8.72 3.69
C PRO A 49 6.85 -8.35 4.90
N LEU A 50 7.26 -7.37 5.71
CA LEU A 50 6.47 -6.91 6.84
C LEU A 50 5.15 -6.28 6.40
N TYR A 51 5.19 -5.46 5.34
CA TYR A 51 4.01 -4.82 4.74
C TYR A 51 3.07 -5.85 4.09
N ILE A 52 3.60 -6.84 3.37
CA ILE A 52 2.80 -7.95 2.83
C ILE A 52 2.15 -8.74 3.97
N TYR A 53 2.91 -9.10 5.01
CA TYR A 53 2.39 -9.82 6.18
C TYR A 53 1.28 -9.03 6.87
N MET A 54 1.46 -7.72 7.03
CA MET A 54 0.43 -6.81 7.55
C MET A 54 -0.86 -6.88 6.72
N SER A 55 -0.76 -6.78 5.39
CA SER A 55 -1.92 -6.83 4.50
C SER A 55 -2.64 -8.19 4.54
N VAL A 56 -1.89 -9.29 4.64
CA VAL A 56 -2.46 -10.64 4.82
C VAL A 56 -3.18 -10.76 6.18
N LEU A 57 -2.58 -10.26 7.25
CA LEU A 57 -3.24 -10.22 8.57
C LEU A 57 -4.52 -9.40 8.54
N LEU A 58 -4.48 -8.22 7.90
CA LEU A 58 -5.63 -7.33 7.75
C LEU A 58 -6.76 -8.01 6.98
N TYR A 59 -6.44 -8.64 5.85
CA TYR A 59 -7.40 -9.43 5.07
C TYR A 59 -8.08 -10.49 5.94
N ASN A 60 -7.30 -11.27 6.70
CA ASN A 60 -7.84 -12.37 7.52
C ASN A 60 -8.74 -11.86 8.67
N ILE A 61 -8.36 -10.75 9.29
CA ILE A 61 -9.15 -10.11 10.36
C ILE A 61 -10.47 -9.59 9.79
N PHE A 62 -10.43 -8.87 8.67
CA PHE A 62 -11.65 -8.35 8.05
C PHE A 62 -12.54 -9.46 7.49
N PHE A 63 -11.96 -10.53 6.93
CA PHE A 63 -12.74 -11.69 6.50
C PHE A 63 -13.46 -12.34 7.68
N SER A 64 -12.78 -12.58 8.81
CA SER A 64 -13.41 -13.08 10.05
C SER A 64 -14.55 -12.17 10.49
N PHE A 65 -14.27 -10.86 10.61
CA PHE A 65 -15.25 -9.86 11.00
C PHE A 65 -16.47 -9.81 10.07
N PHE A 66 -16.26 -9.93 8.75
CA PHE A 66 -17.33 -9.95 7.76
C PHE A 66 -18.16 -11.22 7.81
N THR A 67 -17.57 -12.38 8.14
CA THR A 67 -18.35 -13.62 8.30
C THR A 67 -19.40 -13.55 9.40
N SER A 68 -19.15 -12.77 10.47
CA SER A 68 -20.11 -12.50 11.54
C SER A 68 -20.97 -11.24 11.33
N SER A 69 -20.75 -10.50 10.24
CA SER A 69 -21.43 -9.22 9.98
C SER A 69 -22.63 -9.37 9.06
N ASN A 70 -23.57 -8.43 9.13
CA ASN A 70 -24.65 -8.35 8.16
C ASN A 70 -24.16 -7.82 6.79
N LYS A 71 -24.90 -8.15 5.73
CA LYS A 71 -24.54 -7.79 4.35
C LYS A 71 -24.36 -6.29 4.15
N SER A 72 -25.17 -5.46 4.82
CA SER A 72 -25.10 -4.00 4.71
C SER A 72 -23.77 -3.46 5.26
N ARG A 73 -23.31 -3.93 6.43
CA ARG A 73 -22.00 -3.52 6.97
C ARG A 73 -20.87 -3.92 6.03
N VAL A 74 -20.88 -5.16 5.52
CA VAL A 74 -19.86 -5.62 4.56
C VAL A 74 -19.84 -4.73 3.31
N ALA A 75 -21.02 -4.41 2.77
CA ALA A 75 -21.13 -3.51 1.62
C ALA A 75 -20.57 -2.11 1.92
N ILE A 76 -20.85 -1.54 3.09
CA ILE A 76 -20.32 -0.23 3.49
C ILE A 76 -18.78 -0.23 3.53
N TYR A 77 -18.17 -1.18 4.24
CA TYR A 77 -16.71 -1.23 4.33
C TYR A 77 -16.05 -1.50 2.96
N THR A 78 -16.66 -2.36 2.15
CA THR A 78 -16.19 -2.67 0.80
C THR A 78 -16.24 -1.42 -0.09
N SER A 79 -17.38 -0.72 -0.14
CA SER A 79 -17.55 0.51 -0.93
C SER A 79 -16.64 1.64 -0.45
N LEU A 80 -16.49 1.81 0.87
CA LEU A 80 -15.59 2.81 1.44
C LEU A 80 -14.13 2.51 1.07
N SER A 81 -13.70 1.25 1.14
CA SER A 81 -12.35 0.85 0.74
C SER A 81 -12.09 1.11 -0.75
N LEU A 82 -13.09 0.89 -1.61
CA LEU A 82 -13.00 1.19 -3.05
C LEU A 82 -12.89 2.70 -3.29
N LEU A 83 -13.72 3.51 -2.62
CA LEU A 83 -13.68 4.96 -2.75
C LEU A 83 -12.32 5.52 -2.32
N LEU A 84 -11.80 5.05 -1.18
CA LEU A 84 -10.47 5.45 -0.70
C LEU A 84 -9.37 5.04 -1.68
N LEU A 85 -9.42 3.82 -2.25
CA LEU A 85 -8.46 3.39 -3.27
C LEU A 85 -8.45 4.32 -4.49
N ILE A 86 -9.63 4.70 -4.98
CA ILE A 86 -9.74 5.64 -6.12
C ILE A 86 -9.11 6.99 -5.73
N SER A 87 -9.42 7.52 -4.54
CA SER A 87 -8.82 8.75 -4.05
C SER A 87 -7.29 8.68 -3.94
N LEU A 88 -6.74 7.54 -3.48
CA LEU A 88 -5.29 7.34 -3.42
C LEU A 88 -4.65 7.26 -4.80
N ILE A 89 -5.29 6.60 -5.77
CA ILE A 89 -4.79 6.54 -7.16
C ILE A 89 -4.72 7.94 -7.76
N ILE A 90 -5.76 8.76 -7.55
CA ILE A 90 -5.78 10.14 -8.01
C ILE A 90 -4.67 10.96 -7.31
N GLY A 91 -4.52 10.80 -5.99
CA GLY A 91 -3.46 11.45 -5.22
C GLY A 91 -2.05 11.09 -5.71
N GLU A 92 -1.79 9.80 -5.92
CA GLU A 92 -0.54 9.28 -6.45
C GLU A 92 -0.27 9.83 -7.86
N TYR A 93 -1.30 9.88 -8.73
CA TYR A 93 -1.16 10.47 -10.06
C TYR A 93 -0.67 11.93 -9.99
N TYR A 94 -1.31 12.77 -9.18
CA TYR A 94 -0.88 14.17 -9.03
C TYR A 94 0.48 14.30 -8.37
N TYR A 95 0.79 13.44 -7.39
CA TYR A 95 2.10 13.40 -6.74
C TYR A 95 3.23 13.09 -7.73
N VAL A 96 3.05 12.05 -8.55
CA VAL A 96 4.01 11.66 -9.58
C VAL A 96 4.12 12.74 -10.65
N GLN A 97 3.02 13.35 -11.09
CA GLN A 97 3.06 14.46 -12.06
C GLN A 97 3.87 15.65 -11.53
N ALA A 98 3.66 16.05 -10.27
CA ALA A 98 4.45 17.12 -9.65
C ALA A 98 5.96 16.79 -9.65
N LYS A 99 6.31 15.54 -9.34
CA LYS A 99 7.70 15.06 -9.38
C LYS A 99 8.25 15.05 -10.81
N LEU A 100 7.48 14.65 -11.81
CA LEU A 100 7.89 14.68 -13.20
C LEU A 100 8.14 16.12 -13.70
N VAL A 101 7.33 17.09 -13.26
CA VAL A 101 7.57 18.51 -13.56
C VAL A 101 8.88 19.00 -12.94
N GLU A 102 9.17 18.64 -11.68
CA GLU A 102 10.48 18.93 -11.05
C GLU A 102 11.64 18.32 -11.86
N LEU A 103 11.44 17.15 -12.45
CA LEU A 103 12.44 16.46 -13.27
C LEU A 103 12.56 16.97 -14.70
N ASN A 104 11.62 17.77 -15.21
CA ASN A 104 11.55 18.22 -16.60
C ASN A 104 12.65 19.23 -17.00
N ASN A 105 13.72 19.31 -16.21
CA ASN A 105 14.99 19.90 -16.60
C ASN A 105 15.68 18.96 -17.62
N PRO A 106 15.82 19.36 -18.91
CA PRO A 106 16.27 18.47 -19.99
C PRO A 106 17.64 17.82 -19.76
N GLU A 107 18.53 18.49 -19.04
CA GLU A 107 19.85 17.95 -18.69
C GLU A 107 19.75 16.83 -17.63
N PHE A 108 18.80 16.93 -16.71
CA PHE A 108 18.62 15.95 -15.65
C PHE A 108 18.16 14.60 -16.20
N VAL A 109 17.12 14.61 -17.06
CA VAL A 109 16.54 13.40 -17.67
C VAL A 109 17.55 12.68 -18.55
N LYS A 110 18.36 13.42 -19.32
CA LYS A 110 19.39 12.84 -20.20
C LYS A 110 20.47 12.10 -19.41
N ASN A 111 20.82 12.59 -18.22
CA ASN A 111 21.88 12.02 -17.40
C ASN A 111 21.40 10.93 -16.42
N HIS A 112 20.11 10.89 -16.06
CA HIS A 112 19.58 10.03 -14.98
C HIS A 112 18.47 9.06 -15.40
N ARG A 113 18.20 8.90 -16.71
CA ARG A 113 17.15 7.97 -17.21
C ARG A 113 17.34 6.52 -16.73
N LYS A 114 18.58 6.05 -16.56
CA LYS A 114 18.88 4.69 -16.05
C LYS A 114 18.63 4.51 -14.55
N THR A 115 18.51 5.60 -13.79
CA THR A 115 18.29 5.56 -12.33
C THR A 115 16.82 5.75 -11.93
N LEU A 116 15.91 5.94 -12.89
CA LEU A 116 14.46 6.04 -12.67
C LEU A 116 13.81 4.65 -12.57
N THR A 117 14.22 3.85 -11.58
CA THR A 117 13.70 2.50 -11.35
C THR A 117 13.25 2.34 -9.90
N LEU A 118 12.54 1.25 -9.55
CA LEU A 118 12.11 0.97 -8.17
C LEU A 118 13.27 0.97 -7.17
N LEU A 119 14.44 0.48 -7.57
CA LEU A 119 15.64 0.41 -6.74
C LEU A 119 16.57 1.64 -6.95
N GLY A 120 16.12 2.60 -7.74
CA GLY A 120 16.83 3.83 -8.04
C GLY A 120 16.99 4.69 -6.77
N PRO A 121 18.19 5.20 -6.48
CA PRO A 121 18.45 6.00 -5.27
C PRO A 121 17.58 7.27 -5.15
N PHE A 122 17.02 7.74 -6.26
CA PHE A 122 16.30 9.00 -6.37
C PHE A 122 14.78 8.85 -6.49
N THR A 123 14.29 7.61 -6.61
CA THR A 123 12.89 7.31 -6.94
C THR A 123 12.18 6.51 -5.87
N ASN A 124 12.85 6.09 -4.79
CA ASN A 124 12.18 5.32 -3.74
C ASN A 124 10.98 6.06 -3.14
N ASN A 125 11.05 7.39 -2.97
CA ASN A 125 9.94 8.18 -2.47
C ASN A 125 8.72 8.20 -3.41
N TRP A 126 8.88 7.79 -4.68
CA TRP A 126 7.75 7.56 -5.58
C TRP A 126 7.03 6.26 -5.25
N TYR A 127 7.74 5.25 -4.73
CA TYR A 127 7.17 3.93 -4.44
C TYR A 127 6.87 3.69 -2.96
N PHE A 128 7.53 4.44 -2.08
CA PHE A 128 7.38 4.37 -0.61
C PHE A 128 6.90 5.74 -0.14
N ASN A 129 5.60 5.97 -0.28
CA ASN A 129 4.93 7.19 0.15
C ASN A 129 3.60 6.86 0.83
N VAL A 130 2.88 7.91 1.26
CA VAL A 130 1.59 7.73 1.95
C VAL A 130 0.54 7.05 1.08
N TYR A 131 0.49 7.34 -0.22
CA TYR A 131 -0.50 6.78 -1.14
C TYR A 131 -0.26 5.28 -1.36
N THR A 132 0.98 4.91 -1.64
CA THR A 132 1.41 3.52 -1.85
C THR A 132 1.37 2.68 -0.57
N TYR A 133 1.56 3.29 0.61
CA TYR A 133 1.43 2.63 1.91
C TYR A 133 0.00 2.19 2.24
N PHE A 134 -1.02 2.96 1.85
CA PHE A 134 -2.41 2.58 2.11
C PHE A 134 -3.01 1.69 1.03
N PHE A 135 -2.35 1.55 -0.12
CA PHE A 135 -2.86 0.83 -1.28
C PHE A 135 -3.12 -0.67 -1.01
N LEU A 136 -2.11 -1.42 -0.57
CA LEU A 136 -2.24 -2.86 -0.33
C LEU A 136 -3.17 -3.19 0.86
N PRO A 137 -3.16 -2.44 1.98
CA PRO A 137 -4.14 -2.59 3.06
C PRO A 137 -5.58 -2.41 2.62
N LEU A 138 -5.86 -1.38 1.82
CA LEU A 138 -7.22 -1.16 1.33
C LEU A 138 -7.64 -2.24 0.33
N LEU A 139 -6.72 -2.72 -0.52
CA LEU A 139 -6.99 -3.89 -1.38
C LEU A 139 -7.29 -5.15 -0.56
N ALA A 140 -6.59 -5.36 0.55
CA ALA A 140 -6.86 -6.47 1.46
C ALA A 140 -8.28 -6.40 2.06
N ILE A 141 -8.71 -5.21 2.51
CA ILE A 141 -10.07 -5.00 3.02
C ILE A 141 -11.09 -5.23 1.89
N LEU A 142 -10.88 -4.59 0.73
CA LEU A 142 -11.74 -4.73 -0.44
C LEU A 142 -11.91 -6.20 -0.86
N GLY A 143 -10.80 -6.93 -0.99
CA GLY A 143 -10.78 -8.34 -1.36
C GLY A 143 -11.53 -9.23 -0.38
N SER A 144 -11.34 -9.00 0.93
CA SER A 144 -12.06 -9.74 1.97
C SER A 144 -13.58 -9.52 1.90
N GLY A 145 -14.01 -8.28 1.65
CA GLY A 145 -15.42 -7.90 1.50
C GLY A 145 -16.06 -8.48 0.24
N CYS A 146 -15.39 -8.33 -0.91
CA CYS A 146 -15.81 -8.93 -2.17
C CYS A 146 -15.98 -10.44 -2.04
N GLN A 147 -14.98 -11.15 -1.50
CA GLN A 147 -15.05 -12.59 -1.32
C GLN A 147 -16.26 -13.01 -0.48
N HIS A 148 -16.50 -12.32 0.64
CA HIS A 148 -17.66 -12.61 1.48
C HIS A 148 -18.99 -12.42 0.73
N LEU A 149 -19.13 -11.31 -0.02
CA LEU A 149 -20.33 -11.02 -0.80
C LEU A 149 -20.57 -12.05 -1.92
N PHE A 150 -19.52 -12.54 -2.58
CA PHE A 150 -19.62 -13.57 -3.62
C PHE A 150 -19.94 -14.96 -3.06
N LEU A 151 -19.35 -15.36 -1.93
CA LEU A 151 -19.60 -16.68 -1.31
C LEU A 151 -21.04 -16.82 -0.80
N ASN A 152 -21.61 -15.76 -0.23
CA ASN A 152 -23.01 -15.78 0.23
C ASN A 152 -24.01 -15.85 -0.92
N LYS A 153 -23.70 -15.27 -2.08
CA LYS A 153 -24.55 -15.37 -3.28
C LYS A 153 -24.64 -16.82 -3.78
N LYS A 154 -23.54 -17.59 -3.76
CA LYS A 154 -23.53 -19.00 -4.16
C LYS A 154 -24.38 -19.89 -3.26
N LYS A 155 -24.32 -19.71 -1.93
CA LYS A 155 -25.11 -20.48 -0.95
C LYS A 155 -26.63 -20.26 -1.05
N GLN A 156 -27.07 -19.06 -1.45
CA GLN A 156 -28.49 -18.78 -1.64
C GLN A 156 -29.02 -19.47 -2.91
N ILE A 157 -28.26 -19.46 -4.01
CA ILE A 157 -28.67 -20.08 -5.28
C ILE A 157 -28.81 -21.61 -5.16
N SER A 158 -27.97 -22.27 -4.36
CA SER A 158 -28.01 -23.73 -4.16
C SER A 158 -29.14 -24.22 -3.26
N ARG A 159 -29.83 -23.34 -2.53
CA ARG A 159 -30.97 -23.70 -1.64
C ARG A 159 -32.34 -23.54 -2.32
N VAL A 160 -32.37 -22.97 -3.52
CA VAL A 160 -33.59 -22.69 -4.30
C VAL A 160 -33.77 -23.74 -5.42
N LYS A 161 -32.82 -24.67 -5.58
CA LYS A 161 -32.94 -25.86 -6.42
C LYS A 161 -33.22 -27.07 -5.55
#